data_AF-A0A392R5Z0-F1
#
_entry.id   AF-A0A392R5Z0-F1
#
_cell.length_a   1.000
_cell.length_b   1.000
_cell.length_c   1.000
_cell.angle_alpha   90.00
_cell.angle_beta   90.00
_cell.angle_gamma   90.00
#
_symmetry.space_group_name_H-M   'P 1'
#
loop_
_entity.id
_entity.type
_entity.pdbx_description
1 polymer ?
#
loop_
_entity_poly.entity_id
_entity_poly.type
_entity_poly.pdbx_seq_one_letter_code
_entity_poly.pdbx_strand_id
1 'polypeptide(L)'
;RWLEFLKDYDFELSYHPGKVNVVADALSRKSLHMSSLMEKELELIEEFRDLSLVCELTTRSVKLGMLKLTNPFLEEVMEKQKTDTRLLKYKTLIEKGKEMDIKIDENGVMRC
;
A
#
# COMPACT_ATOMS: atom_id res chain seq x y z
N ARG A 1 2.69 33.67 -15.63
CA ARG A 1 2.10 33.62 -14.27
C ARG A 1 3.13 33.98 -13.18
N TRP A 2 4.29 33.33 -13.09
CA TRP A 2 5.33 33.69 -12.10
C TRP A 2 6.09 34.98 -12.41
N LEU A 3 6.22 35.35 -13.69
CA LEU A 3 6.92 36.57 -14.11
C LEU A 3 6.26 37.87 -13.61
N GLU A 4 4.96 37.88 -13.36
CA GLU A 4 4.28 39.07 -12.79
C GLU A 4 4.64 39.23 -11.31
N PHE A 5 4.67 38.14 -10.54
CA PHE A 5 5.07 38.16 -9.13
C PHE A 5 6.53 38.53 -8.90
N LEU A 6 7.43 38.12 -9.80
CA LEU A 6 8.85 38.40 -9.67
C LEU A 6 9.17 39.89 -9.89
N LYS A 7 8.36 40.63 -10.66
CA LYS A 7 8.61 42.06 -10.92
C LYS A 7 8.61 42.94 -9.67
N ASP A 8 7.95 42.49 -8.60
CA ASP A 8 7.82 43.22 -7.35
C ASP A 8 8.97 42.94 -6.36
N TYR A 9 9.87 42.01 -6.69
CA TYR A 9 11.05 41.69 -5.89
C TYR A 9 12.29 42.33 -6.49
N ASP A 10 13.09 42.98 -5.65
CA ASP A 10 14.42 43.46 -6.02
C ASP A 10 15.43 42.30 -5.92
N PHE A 11 15.68 41.62 -7.04
CA PHE A 11 16.62 40.50 -7.11
C PHE A 11 17.41 40.49 -8.43
N GLU A 12 18.60 39.90 -8.40
CA GLU A 12 19.44 39.66 -9.57
C GLU A 12 19.61 38.15 -9.79
N LEU A 13 19.46 37.69 -11.04
CA LEU A 13 19.64 36.27 -11.37
C LEU A 13 21.11 35.96 -11.59
N SER A 14 21.77 35.38 -10.58
CA SER A 14 23.16 34.96 -10.64
C SER A 14 23.30 33.43 -10.53
N TYR A 15 24.07 32.83 -11.43
CA TYR A 15 24.41 31.41 -11.32
C TYR A 15 25.59 31.23 -10.36
N HIS A 16 25.39 30.46 -9.29
CA HIS A 16 26.44 30.14 -8.34
C HIS A 16 26.82 28.65 -8.42
N PRO A 17 28.07 28.32 -8.79
CA PRO A 17 28.58 26.96 -8.74
C PRO A 17 28.62 26.41 -7.31
N GLY A 18 28.56 25.09 -7.19
CA GLY A 18 28.12 24.32 -6.01
C GLY A 18 28.69 24.64 -4.62
N LYS A 19 29.76 25.42 -4.48
CA LYS A 19 30.30 25.83 -3.17
C LYS A 19 29.40 26.82 -2.41
N VAL A 20 28.60 27.62 -3.12
CA VAL A 20 27.65 28.57 -2.51
C VAL A 20 26.29 27.90 -2.22
N ASN A 21 25.96 26.83 -2.94
CA ASN A 21 24.67 26.12 -2.80
C ASN A 21 24.66 25.07 -1.70
N VAL A 22 25.76 24.92 -0.94
CA VAL A 22 25.90 23.87 0.08
C VAL A 22 24.77 23.92 1.11
N VAL A 23 24.35 25.12 1.53
CA VAL A 23 23.24 25.29 2.49
C VAL A 23 21.90 24.89 1.86
N ALA A 24 21.63 25.33 0.63
CA ALA A 24 20.40 24.99 -0.08
C ALA A 24 20.31 23.49 -0.39
N ASP A 25 21.42 22.86 -0.81
CA ASP A 25 21.51 21.42 -1.05
C ASP A 25 21.34 20.62 0.25
N ALA A 26 21.99 21.01 1.35
CA ALA A 26 21.83 20.37 2.65
C ALA A 26 20.40 20.47 3.17
N LEU A 27 19.76 21.64 3.08
CA LEU A 27 18.37 21.84 3.48
C LEU A 27 17.40 21.06 2.59
N SER A 28 17.62 21.05 1.29
CA SER A 28 16.81 20.28 0.33
C SER A 28 16.87 18.78 0.65
N ARG A 29 18.08 18.22 0.85
CA ARG A 29 18.26 16.82 1.25
C ARG A 29 17.59 16.51 2.58
N LYS A 30 17.72 17.40 3.58
CA LYS A 30 17.05 17.22 4.87
C LYS A 30 15.53 17.20 4.70
N SER A 31 14.97 18.10 3.90
CA SER A 31 13.53 18.13 3.60
C SER A 31 13.08 16.85 2.94
N LEU A 32 13.79 16.38 1.91
CA LEU A 32 13.48 15.12 1.21
C LEU A 32 13.54 13.92 2.16
N HIS A 33 14.55 13.84 3.03
CA HIS A 33 14.66 12.80 4.03
C HIS A 33 13.50 12.83 5.04
N MET A 34 13.09 14.02 5.51
CA MET A 34 11.94 14.17 6.39
C MET A 34 10.64 13.77 5.69
N SER A 35 10.44 14.16 4.43
CA SER A 35 9.28 13.75 3.65
C SER A 35 9.23 12.23 3.48
N SER A 36 10.36 11.59 3.16
CA SER A 36 10.44 10.13 3.04
C SER A 36 10.19 9.42 4.38
N LEU A 37 10.62 10.00 5.50
CA LEU A 37 10.35 9.44 6.83
C LEU A 37 8.86 9.55 7.17
N MET A 38 8.23 10.71 6.91
CA MET A 38 6.80 10.92 7.13
C MET A 38 5.94 9.96 6.29
N GLU A 39 6.32 9.71 5.03
CA GLU A 39 5.62 8.74 4.18
C GLU A 39 5.63 7.33 4.79
N LYS A 40 6.78 6.88 5.31
CA LYS A 40 6.90 5.58 5.99
C LYS A 40 6.15 5.53 7.33
N GLU A 41 6.13 6.63 8.08
CA GLU A 41 5.33 6.72 9.31
C GLU A 41 3.84 6.61 9.02
N LEU A 42 3.36 7.22 7.93
CA LEU A 42 1.97 7.11 7.50
C LEU A 42 1.61 5.67 7.11
N GLU A 43 2.46 5.00 6.32
CA GLU A 43 2.28 3.58 5.98
C GLU A 43 2.15 2.71 7.24
N LEU A 44 3.04 2.92 8.22
CA LEU A 44 3.00 2.18 9.49
C LEU A 44 1.72 2.48 10.31
N ILE A 45 1.24 3.72 10.30
CA ILE A 45 -0.01 4.10 10.97
C ILE A 45 -1.22 3.42 10.31
N GLU A 46 -1.23 3.34 8.98
CA GLU A 46 -2.28 2.65 8.22
C GLU A 46 -2.27 1.14 8.52
N GLU A 47 -1.11 0.49 8.46
CA GLU A 47 -0.97 -0.92 8.86
C GLU A 47 -1.44 -1.16 10.31
N PHE A 48 -1.04 -0.27 11.23
CA PHE A 48 -1.42 -0.36 12.64
C PHE A 48 -2.93 -0.20 12.85
N ARG A 49 -3.59 0.65 12.05
CA ARG A 49 -5.04 0.81 12.06
C ARG A 49 -5.74 -0.44 11.55
N ASP A 50 -5.19 -1.08 10.53
CA ASP A 50 -5.79 -2.24 9.86
C ASP A 50 -5.59 -3.56 10.64
N LEU A 51 -4.61 -3.59 11.54
CA LEU A 51 -4.34 -4.71 12.46
C LEU A 51 -5.52 -5.08 13.40
N SER A 52 -6.66 -4.40 13.33
CA SER A 52 -7.91 -4.75 14.05
C SER A 52 -7.67 -5.04 15.54
N LEU A 53 -6.84 -4.19 16.16
CA LEU A 53 -6.43 -4.35 17.54
C LEU A 53 -7.59 -4.06 18.50
N VAL A 54 -7.78 -4.95 19.48
CA VAL A 54 -8.58 -4.65 20.67
C VAL A 54 -7.74 -3.79 21.60
N CYS A 55 -8.28 -2.64 22.00
CA CYS A 55 -7.63 -1.71 22.91
C CYS A 55 -8.35 -1.70 24.26
N GLU A 56 -7.63 -2.02 25.33
CA GLU A 56 -8.11 -1.94 26.71
C GLU A 56 -7.32 -0.85 27.44
N LEU A 57 -8.00 0.23 27.81
CA LEU A 57 -7.42 1.28 28.64
C LEU A 57 -7.67 0.96 30.12
N THR A 58 -6.60 1.02 30.91
CA THR A 58 -6.67 1.00 32.37
C THR A 58 -6.21 2.34 32.92
N THR A 59 -6.37 2.55 34.23
CA THR A 59 -5.93 3.79 34.88
C THR A 59 -4.42 4.02 34.84
N ARG A 60 -3.61 3.01 34.47
CA ARG A 60 -2.14 3.09 34.48
C ARG A 60 -1.46 2.60 33.19
N SER A 61 -2.21 2.02 32.26
CA SER A 61 -1.64 1.45 31.04
C SER A 61 -2.68 1.31 29.93
N VAL A 62 -2.18 1.18 28.71
CA VAL A 62 -2.94 0.77 27.53
C VAL A 62 -2.48 -0.63 27.16
N LYS A 63 -3.42 -1.54 26.94
CA LYS A 63 -3.15 -2.88 26.41
C LYS A 63 -3.74 -2.97 25.02
N LEU A 64 -2.98 -3.58 24.12
CA LEU A 64 -3.40 -3.86 22.75
C LEU A 64 -3.29 -5.36 22.52
N GLY A 65 -4.28 -5.95 21.87
CA GLY A 65 -4.28 -7.38 21.54
C GLY A 65 -4.98 -7.67 20.22
N MET A 66 -4.57 -8.74 19.55
CA MET A 66 -5.21 -9.24 18.33
C MET A 66 -5.32 -10.76 18.43
N LEU A 67 -6.50 -11.29 18.13
CA LEU A 67 -6.71 -12.73 17.93
C LEU A 67 -7.10 -12.96 16.48
N LYS A 68 -6.20 -13.59 15.71
CA LYS A 68 -6.45 -13.98 14.33
C LYS A 68 -6.70 -15.49 14.28
N LEU A 69 -7.93 -15.90 13.94
CA LEU A 69 -8.25 -17.30 13.66
C LEU A 69 -8.10 -17.53 12.16
N THR A 70 -7.18 -18.41 11.76
CA THR A 70 -6.97 -18.79 10.35
C THR A 70 -7.35 -20.25 10.15
N ASN A 71 -7.99 -20.57 9.02
CA ASN A 71 -8.28 -21.94 8.61
C ASN A 71 -7.61 -22.22 7.24
N PRO A 72 -6.70 -23.19 7.15
CA PRO A 72 -5.98 -23.48 5.90
C PRO A 72 -6.85 -24.15 4.83
N PHE A 73 -8.09 -24.51 5.15
CA PHE A 73 -8.97 -25.25 4.25
C PHE A 73 -9.18 -24.54 2.90
N LEU A 74 -9.34 -23.21 2.88
CA LEU A 74 -9.50 -22.48 1.62
C LEU A 74 -8.23 -22.54 0.76
N GLU A 75 -7.05 -22.39 1.36
CA GLU A 75 -5.77 -22.53 0.67
C GLU A 75 -5.60 -23.95 0.11
N GLU A 76 -5.96 -24.97 0.89
CA GLU A 76 -5.91 -26.38 0.46
C GLU A 76 -6.85 -26.65 -0.72
N VAL A 77 -8.09 -26.10 -0.66
CA VAL A 77 -9.04 -26.19 -1.78
C VAL A 77 -8.46 -25.53 -3.02
N MET A 78 -7.92 -24.31 -2.90
CA MET A 78 -7.31 -23.60 -4.04
C MET A 78 -6.19 -24.41 -4.69
N GLU A 79 -5.26 -24.96 -3.90
CA GLU A 79 -4.15 -25.76 -4.42
C GLU A 79 -4.62 -27.05 -5.10
N LYS A 80 -5.59 -27.74 -4.51
CA LYS A 80 -6.17 -28.94 -5.13
C LYS A 80 -6.93 -28.61 -6.42
N GLN A 81 -7.62 -27.49 -6.49
CA GLN A 81 -8.32 -27.08 -7.71
C GLN A 81 -7.37 -26.74 -8.85
N LYS A 82 -6.18 -26.19 -8.56
CA LYS A 82 -5.14 -25.92 -9.57
C LYS A 82 -4.60 -27.19 -10.23
N THR A 83 -4.58 -28.31 -9.52
CA THR A 83 -4.07 -29.59 -10.02
C THR A 83 -5.14 -30.48 -10.63
N ASP A 84 -6.43 -30.20 -10.38
CA ASP A 84 -7.54 -30.97 -10.94
C ASP A 84 -7.75 -30.66 -12.44
N THR A 85 -7.48 -31.66 -13.27
CA THR A 85 -7.61 -31.57 -14.74
C THR A 85 -9.03 -31.28 -15.25
N ARG A 86 -10.09 -31.65 -14.51
CA ARG A 86 -11.48 -31.36 -14.88
C ARG A 86 -11.81 -29.90 -14.57
N LEU A 87 -11.40 -29.43 -13.40
CA LEU A 87 -11.63 -28.04 -13.00
C LEU A 87 -10.84 -27.07 -13.87
N LEU A 88 -9.62 -27.42 -14.29
CA LEU A 88 -8.86 -26.65 -15.29
C LEU A 88 -9.63 -26.52 -16.62
N LYS A 89 -10.28 -27.59 -17.10
CA LYS A 89 -11.12 -27.52 -18.32
C LYS A 89 -12.29 -26.57 -18.11
N TYR A 90 -12.98 -26.63 -16.98
CA TYR A 90 -14.07 -25.71 -16.68
C TYR A 90 -13.60 -24.27 -16.61
N LYS A 91 -12.45 -24.00 -15.97
CA LYS A 91 -11.83 -22.68 -15.94
C LYS A 91 -11.61 -22.12 -17.35
N THR A 92 -11.03 -22.91 -18.27
CA THR A 92 -10.83 -22.45 -19.66
C THR A 92 -12.14 -22.19 -20.42
N LEU A 93 -13.24 -22.85 -20.05
CA LEU A 93 -14.55 -22.63 -20.68
C LEU A 93 -15.20 -21.35 -20.16
N ILE A 94 -15.10 -21.10 -18.85
CA ILE A 94 -15.56 -19.87 -18.20
C ILE A 94 -14.81 -18.67 -18.78
N GLU A 95 -13.49 -18.75 -18.93
CA GLU A 95 -12.65 -17.71 -19.55
C GLU A 95 -13.01 -17.42 -21.01
N LYS A 96 -13.54 -18.42 -21.73
CA LYS A 96 -14.07 -18.27 -23.10
C LYS A 96 -15.49 -17.69 -23.14
N GLY A 97 -16.05 -17.31 -22.00
CA GLY A 97 -17.39 -16.72 -21.89
C GLY A 97 -18.52 -17.74 -22.00
N LYS A 98 -18.26 -19.04 -21.81
CA LYS A 98 -19.31 -20.06 -21.78
C LYS A 98 -20.02 -20.01 -20.44
N GLU A 99 -21.34 -19.87 -20.46
CA GLU A 99 -22.15 -19.93 -19.24
C GLU A 99 -22.17 -21.34 -18.67
N MET A 100 -21.86 -21.45 -17.38
CA MET A 100 -21.73 -22.69 -16.62
C MET A 100 -22.31 -22.47 -15.22
N ASP A 101 -22.79 -23.55 -14.60
CA ASP A 101 -23.25 -23.51 -13.21
C ASP A 101 -22.11 -23.22 -12.23
N ILE A 102 -20.88 -23.58 -12.61
CA ILE A 102 -19.66 -23.32 -11.83
C ILE A 102 -19.16 -21.90 -12.10
N LYS A 103 -18.96 -21.13 -11.03
CA LYS A 103 -18.40 -19.77 -11.05
C LYS A 103 -17.11 -19.69 -10.25
N ILE A 104 -16.27 -18.72 -10.59
CA ILE A 104 -15.07 -18.39 -9.83
C ILE A 104 -15.40 -17.21 -8.93
N ASP A 105 -15.16 -17.35 -7.64
CA ASP A 105 -15.40 -16.28 -6.67
C ASP A 105 -14.23 -15.28 -6.58
N GLU A 106 -14.36 -14.29 -5.70
CA GLU A 106 -13.34 -13.28 -5.43
C GLU A 106 -12.01 -13.85 -4.91
N ASN A 107 -12.03 -15.04 -4.30
CA ASN A 107 -10.85 -15.74 -3.79
C ASN A 107 -10.20 -16.63 -4.86
N GLY A 108 -10.74 -16.65 -6.09
CA GLY A 108 -10.24 -17.49 -7.18
C GLY A 108 -10.61 -18.97 -7.06
N VAL A 109 -11.59 -19.31 -6.22
CA VAL A 109 -12.06 -20.68 -6.00
C VAL A 109 -13.28 -20.96 -6.89
N MET A 110 -13.25 -22.09 -7.59
CA MET A 110 -14.40 -22.58 -8.35
C MET A 110 -15.47 -23.16 -7.42
N ARG A 111 -16.70 -22.64 -7.52
CA ARG A 111 -17.87 -23.00 -6.71
C ARG A 111 -19.09 -23.20 -7.62
N CYS A 112 -19.94 -24.18 -7.34
CA CYS A 112 -21.25 -24.31 -7.99
C CYS A 112 -22.28 -23.38 -7.35
#